data_AF-A0A0P1ANZ9-F1
#
_entry.id   AF-A0A0P1ANZ9-F1
#
_cell.length_a   1.000
_cell.length_b   1.000
_cell.length_c   1.000
_cell.angle_alpha   90.00
_cell.angle_beta   90.00
_cell.angle_gamma   90.00
#
_symmetry.space_group_name_H-M   'P 1'
#
loop_
_entity.id
_entity.type
_entity.pdbx_description
1 polymer ?
#
loop_
_entity_poly.entity_id
_entity_poly.type
_entity_poly.pdbx_seq_one_letter_code
_entity_poly.pdbx_strand_id
1 'polypeptide(L)'
;MWRLFGLHCVLNALITDVTSAVMDLEQVDDSSGNVSGSIGTTTDTSSSTPSSDSNDDWHMKPVVSIQARVQGDAPVWNKKAQMWVSKFGDTTEAAYMNNLDSVNTASVEGALMFVQAEGINVKEQSVKCERKNKMQYIVFYELTIVQPTYGIKYYESHTTPEYGEFVAMDGGKCTDEGSDLSKNCKVYYGLDGELNIGPMVGSNLQASEPRAPYPGNYWFSYPGSCAQKLRAEKTTKCRAKYSGGLCAIGDQPDGEKCTFSYKILGYLNIDDLVGITKMGYRSYTEFCEDGGIEFKATNNGSGFEVEESIDFWKNPCDEEANAARTAKMVKMYNKMVNGGTVDNMLPLPSIDSLTSANPKCEENSAQCANAPNGCTRILYSQVCSVCSPSDNCDISSQTSFSFPDLKLPTDKSKKKSSRDVKGDGTMSKNMNFERATALSRDNNHNESESMAGIHSARYSDNYIGEFSESHTDNKPGYRTETELRSSSASIIKNSIVGAFIVLVASCLL
;
A
#
# COMPACT_ATOMS: atom_id res chain seq x y z
N MET A 1 26.98 20.69 -55.70
CA MET A 1 28.21 21.43 -55.36
C MET A 1 28.46 21.18 -53.88
N TRP A 2 29.32 20.21 -53.51
CA TRP A 2 30.72 20.40 -53.08
C TRP A 2 30.84 21.31 -51.83
N ARG A 3 31.54 21.03 -50.72
CA ARG A 3 32.40 20.00 -50.10
C ARG A 3 32.54 20.47 -48.62
N LEU A 4 32.49 19.67 -47.55
CA LEU A 4 33.50 18.78 -46.96
C LEU A 4 34.91 19.37 -46.75
N PHE A 5 35.34 19.50 -45.48
CA PHE A 5 36.69 19.28 -44.88
C PHE A 5 36.50 19.40 -43.34
N GLY A 6 36.83 18.47 -42.43
CA GLY A 6 38.03 17.62 -42.27
C GLY A 6 39.08 18.39 -41.44
N LEU A 7 39.82 17.89 -40.44
CA LEU A 7 40.04 16.57 -39.84
C LEU A 7 41.14 16.74 -38.73
N HIS A 8 41.12 15.92 -37.65
CA HIS A 8 42.29 15.43 -36.85
C HIS A 8 43.09 16.43 -35.95
N CYS A 9 43.74 16.06 -34.83
CA CYS A 9 43.97 14.82 -34.06
C CYS A 9 44.68 15.16 -32.71
N VAL A 10 44.85 14.13 -31.88
CA VAL A 10 45.96 13.84 -30.92
C VAL A 10 45.65 13.91 -29.41
N LEU A 11 45.64 12.70 -28.83
CA LEU A 11 45.81 12.32 -27.42
C LEU A 11 47.10 12.88 -26.80
N ASN A 12 47.09 13.12 -25.48
CA ASN A 12 48.13 12.55 -24.62
C ASN A 12 47.64 12.41 -23.18
N ALA A 13 47.77 11.19 -22.66
CA ALA A 13 47.74 10.85 -21.25
C ALA A 13 49.15 11.05 -20.65
N LEU A 14 49.23 11.42 -19.38
CA LEU A 14 50.37 11.07 -18.54
C LEU A 14 49.96 11.11 -17.05
N ILE A 15 50.26 9.99 -16.42
CA ILE A 15 50.19 9.65 -15.00
C ILE A 15 51.37 10.31 -14.28
N THR A 16 51.19 10.72 -13.02
CA THR A 16 52.22 10.61 -11.97
C THR A 16 51.57 10.72 -10.59
N ASP A 17 51.71 9.65 -9.80
CA ASP A 17 51.65 9.60 -8.34
C ASP A 17 52.77 10.44 -7.71
N VAL A 18 52.59 10.87 -6.45
CA VAL A 18 53.53 10.60 -5.32
C VAL A 18 53.20 11.46 -4.07
N THR A 19 52.92 10.72 -2.99
CA THR A 19 53.19 10.90 -1.53
C THR A 19 52.41 11.82 -0.59
N SER A 20 52.06 11.16 0.52
CA SER A 20 51.63 11.56 1.86
C SER A 20 52.43 12.66 2.56
N ALA A 21 51.75 13.37 3.47
CA ALA A 21 52.34 13.90 4.68
C ALA A 21 51.34 13.79 5.86
N VAL A 22 51.82 13.19 6.95
CA VAL A 22 51.25 13.14 8.30
C VAL A 22 52.18 13.97 9.18
N MET A 23 51.65 14.79 10.09
CA MET A 23 52.36 15.34 11.28
C MET A 23 51.30 15.43 12.41
N ASP A 24 51.44 14.58 13.44
CA ASP A 24 52.01 14.83 14.79
C ASP A 24 51.00 15.50 15.75
N LEU A 25 50.48 14.81 16.77
CA LEU A 25 51.06 14.46 18.09
C LEU A 25 51.36 15.67 18.99
N GLU A 26 50.53 15.83 20.02
CA GLU A 26 50.97 16.28 21.34
C GLU A 26 50.35 15.36 22.40
N GLN A 27 51.25 14.77 23.19
CA GLN A 27 51.01 13.93 24.36
C GLN A 27 51.64 14.68 25.54
N VAL A 28 50.93 14.78 26.68
CA VAL A 28 51.54 15.17 27.97
C VAL A 28 51.04 14.21 29.05
N ASP A 29 51.98 13.94 29.95
CA ASP A 29 52.22 12.77 30.78
C ASP A 29 51.27 12.44 31.94
N ASP A 30 51.51 11.19 32.37
CA ASP A 30 51.00 10.38 33.45
C ASP A 30 51.33 10.89 34.88
N SER A 31 50.45 10.59 35.84
CA SER A 31 50.88 10.28 37.21
C SER A 31 49.78 9.56 38.00
N SER A 32 50.16 8.37 38.44
CA SER A 32 49.45 7.45 39.31
C SER A 32 49.49 7.91 40.77
N GLY A 33 48.34 7.84 41.44
CA GLY A 33 48.19 8.12 42.88
C GLY A 33 47.08 7.26 43.47
N ASN A 34 47.47 6.20 44.18
CA ASN A 34 46.62 5.23 44.83
C ASN A 34 46.08 5.82 46.16
N VAL A 35 44.77 6.05 46.29
CA VAL A 35 44.14 6.34 47.59
C VAL A 35 42.76 5.66 47.67
N SER A 36 42.67 4.75 48.65
CA SER A 36 41.47 4.09 49.14
C SER A 36 40.50 5.10 49.77
N GLY A 37 39.24 5.08 49.36
CA GLY A 37 38.20 5.97 49.90
C GLY A 37 36.80 5.50 49.52
N SER A 38 36.21 4.69 50.40
CA SER A 38 34.83 4.21 50.33
C SER A 38 33.83 5.37 50.41
N ILE A 39 32.99 5.55 49.39
CA ILE A 39 31.73 6.30 49.46
C ILE A 39 30.68 5.55 48.65
N GLY A 40 29.69 4.99 49.36
CA GLY A 40 28.56 4.29 48.79
C GLY A 40 27.69 5.23 47.95
N THR A 41 27.37 4.80 46.74
CA THR A 41 26.32 5.40 45.92
C THR A 41 25.44 4.26 45.43
N THR A 42 24.21 4.23 45.93
CA THR A 42 23.14 3.31 45.55
C THR A 42 22.72 3.57 44.11
N THR A 43 23.19 2.74 43.19
CA THR A 43 22.61 2.60 41.85
C THR A 43 21.43 1.64 41.94
N ASP A 44 20.20 2.18 41.87
CA ASP A 44 19.00 1.41 41.59
C ASP A 44 19.06 0.93 40.13
N THR A 45 19.81 -0.15 39.91
CA THR A 45 19.72 -0.97 38.72
C THR A 45 18.41 -1.75 38.81
N SER A 46 17.33 -1.17 38.27
CA SER A 46 16.16 -1.96 37.88
C SER A 46 16.59 -2.85 36.71
N SER A 47 17.13 -4.01 37.06
CA SER A 47 17.34 -5.13 36.15
C SER A 47 15.96 -5.60 35.69
N SER A 48 15.47 -5.04 34.58
CA SER A 48 14.44 -5.68 33.79
C SER A 48 15.06 -6.96 33.22
N THR A 49 14.81 -8.07 33.92
CA THR A 49 15.06 -9.42 33.42
C THR A 49 14.51 -9.52 31.99
N PRO A 50 15.28 -9.96 30.99
CA PRO A 50 14.74 -10.22 29.67
C PRO A 50 13.69 -11.32 29.84
N SER A 51 12.43 -11.03 29.50
CA SER A 51 11.45 -12.08 29.34
C SER A 51 11.91 -12.94 28.18
N SER A 52 12.33 -14.17 28.48
CA SER A 52 12.52 -15.22 27.49
C SER A 52 11.17 -15.56 26.86
N ASP A 53 10.77 -14.82 25.83
CA ASP A 53 9.65 -15.20 24.98
C ASP A 53 10.17 -16.22 23.95
N SER A 54 9.62 -17.41 24.06
CA SER A 54 10.12 -18.68 23.52
C SER A 54 9.81 -18.89 22.02
N ASN A 55 10.39 -18.06 21.15
CA ASN A 55 10.32 -18.20 19.69
C ASN A 55 11.71 -18.40 19.04
N ASP A 56 12.63 -19.09 19.74
CA ASP A 56 13.97 -19.50 19.26
C ASP A 56 14.74 -18.44 18.45
N ASP A 57 14.65 -17.15 18.83
CA ASP A 57 15.24 -16.00 18.13
C ASP A 57 14.90 -15.92 16.61
N TRP A 58 13.84 -16.60 16.18
CA TRP A 58 13.43 -16.60 14.77
C TRP A 58 12.66 -15.33 14.42
N HIS A 59 13.03 -14.77 13.26
CA HIS A 59 12.33 -13.67 12.61
C HIS A 59 12.12 -13.99 11.14
N MET A 60 11.00 -13.51 10.60
CA MET A 60 10.74 -13.57 9.17
C MET A 60 11.87 -12.87 8.42
N LYS A 61 12.42 -13.54 7.39
CA LYS A 61 13.38 -12.91 6.49
C LYS A 61 12.66 -11.86 5.63
N PRO A 62 13.28 -10.68 5.40
CA PRO A 62 12.66 -9.64 4.59
C PRO A 62 12.27 -10.12 3.20
N VAL A 63 11.04 -9.81 2.79
CA VAL A 63 10.53 -10.05 1.44
C VAL A 63 10.34 -8.71 0.75
N VAL A 64 10.92 -8.58 -0.44
CA VAL A 64 10.71 -7.46 -1.36
C VAL A 64 9.56 -7.79 -2.30
N SER A 65 8.51 -6.96 -2.29
CA SER A 65 7.32 -7.09 -3.12
C SER A 65 7.16 -5.83 -3.96
N ILE A 66 6.87 -6.00 -5.26
CA ILE A 66 6.52 -4.89 -6.13
C ILE A 66 5.00 -4.83 -6.24
N GLN A 67 4.43 -3.70 -5.85
CA GLN A 67 2.98 -3.50 -5.77
C GLN A 67 2.60 -2.17 -6.40
N ALA A 68 1.30 -1.98 -6.61
CA ALA A 68 0.77 -0.77 -7.20
C ALA A 68 -0.41 -0.24 -6.42
N ARG A 69 -0.60 1.08 -6.50
CA ARG A 69 -1.78 1.75 -5.96
C ARG A 69 -2.34 2.71 -7.00
N VAL A 70 -3.65 2.64 -7.20
CA VAL A 70 -4.37 3.59 -8.05
C VAL A 70 -4.81 4.76 -7.17
N GLN A 71 -4.44 5.98 -7.55
CA GLN A 71 -4.73 7.19 -6.79
C GLN A 71 -4.95 8.39 -7.70
N GLY A 72 -5.52 9.47 -7.14
CA GLY A 72 -5.85 10.67 -7.92
C GLY A 72 -4.73 11.68 -8.08
N ASP A 73 -3.70 11.63 -7.23
CA ASP A 73 -2.55 12.51 -7.29
C ASP A 73 -1.26 11.76 -7.63
N ALA A 74 -0.37 12.41 -8.38
CA ALA A 74 0.97 11.90 -8.62
C ALA A 74 1.86 12.15 -7.39
N PRO A 75 2.77 11.23 -7.04
CA PRO A 75 3.76 11.47 -6.01
C PRO A 75 4.71 12.61 -6.41
N VAL A 76 5.34 13.25 -5.43
CA VAL A 76 6.23 14.40 -5.61
C VAL A 76 7.66 14.01 -5.30
N TRP A 77 8.60 14.37 -6.18
CA TRP A 77 10.02 14.14 -5.95
C TRP A 77 10.55 15.11 -4.89
N ASN A 78 10.97 14.58 -3.75
CA ASN A 78 11.64 15.35 -2.71
C ASN A 78 13.14 15.41 -3.01
N LYS A 79 13.62 16.57 -3.46
CA LYS A 79 15.05 16.78 -3.79
C LYS A 79 15.99 16.63 -2.60
N LYS A 80 15.55 16.88 -1.37
CA LYS A 80 16.43 16.75 -0.19
C LYS A 80 16.57 15.30 0.22
N ALA A 81 15.47 14.57 0.24
CA ALA A 81 15.45 13.14 0.61
C ALA A 81 15.80 12.20 -0.55
N GLN A 82 15.89 12.73 -1.78
CA GLN A 82 16.16 11.96 -3.01
C GLN A 82 15.18 10.78 -3.16
N MET A 83 13.89 11.05 -2.93
CA MET A 83 12.84 10.05 -3.03
C MET A 83 11.50 10.67 -3.41
N TRP A 84 10.62 9.86 -3.97
CA TRP A 84 9.22 10.20 -4.19
C TRP A 84 8.42 10.06 -2.88
N VAL A 85 7.60 11.06 -2.56
CA VAL A 85 6.72 11.09 -1.38
C VAL A 85 5.30 11.52 -1.76
N SER A 86 4.35 11.41 -0.83
CA SER A 86 3.00 11.94 -1.04
C SER A 86 3.04 13.45 -1.28
N LYS A 87 2.07 13.97 -2.04
CA LYS A 87 1.83 15.42 -2.13
C LYS A 87 1.35 16.01 -0.79
N PHE A 88 0.83 15.19 0.11
CA PHE A 88 0.24 15.61 1.38
C PHE A 88 1.22 15.46 2.54
N GLY A 89 1.46 16.53 3.29
CA GLY A 89 2.30 16.53 4.49
C GLY A 89 3.30 17.69 4.48
N ASP A 90 3.38 18.43 5.58
CA ASP A 90 4.17 19.66 5.65
C ASP A 90 5.68 19.40 5.82
N THR A 91 6.05 18.19 6.21
CA THR A 91 7.44 17.73 6.31
C THR A 91 7.66 16.50 5.44
N THR A 92 8.93 16.19 5.13
CA THR A 92 9.28 14.96 4.40
C THR A 92 8.75 13.71 5.11
N GLU A 93 8.86 13.65 6.43
CA GLU A 93 8.43 12.52 7.25
C GLU A 93 6.90 12.38 7.25
N ALA A 94 6.18 13.51 7.34
CA ALA A 94 4.73 13.51 7.21
C ALA A 94 4.30 13.07 5.80
N ALA A 95 4.96 13.57 4.75
CA ALA A 95 4.69 13.20 3.37
C ALA A 95 5.00 11.74 3.05
N TYR A 96 6.05 11.18 3.67
CA TYR A 96 6.35 9.77 3.61
C TYR A 96 5.27 8.93 4.33
N MET A 97 5.01 9.25 5.59
CA MET A 97 4.00 8.54 6.39
C MET A 97 2.63 8.56 5.69
N ASN A 98 2.23 9.71 5.17
CA ASN A 98 0.93 9.92 4.56
C ASN A 98 0.65 9.03 3.36
N ASN A 99 1.69 8.49 2.71
CA ASN A 99 1.54 7.70 1.51
C ASN A 99 1.01 6.28 1.77
N LEU A 100 1.50 5.61 2.82
CA LEU A 100 1.10 4.24 3.21
C LEU A 100 0.60 4.12 4.67
N ASP A 101 -0.10 5.14 5.17
CA ASP A 101 -0.65 5.12 6.54
C ASP A 101 -2.06 4.48 6.56
N SER A 102 -2.11 3.15 6.72
CA SER A 102 -3.34 2.35 6.69
C SER A 102 -4.08 2.45 5.36
N VAL A 103 -3.50 1.81 4.35
CA VAL A 103 -3.99 1.86 2.96
C VAL A 103 -4.05 0.46 2.36
N ASN A 104 -4.80 0.35 1.26
CA ASN A 104 -4.77 -0.82 0.39
C ASN A 104 -3.79 -0.59 -0.78
N THR A 105 -3.16 -1.67 -1.22
CA THR A 105 -2.47 -1.76 -2.51
C THR A 105 -2.95 -3.03 -3.23
N ALA A 106 -2.56 -3.17 -4.49
CA ALA A 106 -2.74 -4.40 -5.25
C ALA A 106 -1.39 -4.88 -5.78
N SER A 107 -1.31 -6.16 -6.15
CA SER A 107 -0.23 -6.64 -7.00
C SER A 107 -0.19 -5.84 -8.30
N VAL A 108 0.98 -5.75 -8.94
CA VAL A 108 1.10 -5.10 -10.26
C VAL A 108 0.15 -5.77 -11.26
N GLU A 109 0.00 -7.10 -11.14
CA GLU A 109 -0.88 -7.93 -11.95
C GLU A 109 -2.35 -7.51 -11.85
N GLY A 110 -2.77 -7.08 -10.66
CA GLY A 110 -4.14 -6.71 -10.35
C GLY A 110 -4.43 -5.21 -10.28
N ALA A 111 -3.45 -4.35 -10.50
CA ALA A 111 -3.59 -2.91 -10.32
C ALA A 111 -4.76 -2.28 -11.11
N LEU A 112 -5.05 -2.83 -12.29
CA LEU A 112 -6.12 -2.35 -13.17
C LEU A 112 -7.50 -2.92 -12.83
N MET A 113 -7.59 -3.95 -11.98
CA MET A 113 -8.87 -4.54 -11.58
C MET A 113 -9.77 -3.49 -10.95
N PHE A 114 -9.26 -2.70 -10.00
CA PHE A 114 -10.06 -1.65 -9.33
C PHE A 114 -10.49 -0.54 -10.30
N VAL A 115 -9.61 -0.15 -11.22
CA VAL A 115 -9.94 0.82 -12.28
C VAL A 115 -11.13 0.31 -13.10
N GLN A 116 -11.07 -0.95 -13.55
CA GLN A 116 -12.07 -1.54 -14.43
C GLN A 116 -13.39 -1.86 -13.72
N ALA A 117 -13.33 -2.53 -12.57
CA ALA A 117 -14.50 -3.03 -11.87
C ALA A 117 -15.31 -1.94 -11.15
N GLU A 118 -14.64 -0.86 -10.73
CA GLU A 118 -15.20 0.14 -9.82
C GLU A 118 -14.93 1.58 -10.28
N GLY A 119 -13.89 1.82 -11.09
CA GLY A 119 -13.35 3.16 -11.33
C GLY A 119 -13.96 3.93 -12.49
N ILE A 120 -14.26 3.24 -13.59
CA ILE A 120 -14.47 3.86 -14.91
C ILE A 120 -15.88 3.71 -15.49
N ASN A 121 -16.74 2.86 -14.93
CA ASN A 121 -18.07 2.63 -15.48
C ASN A 121 -18.94 3.89 -15.34
N VAL A 122 -19.26 4.54 -16.46
CA VAL A 122 -20.04 5.78 -16.47
C VAL A 122 -21.46 5.63 -15.87
N LYS A 123 -21.98 4.40 -15.81
CA LYS A 123 -23.28 4.12 -15.15
C LYS A 123 -23.22 4.18 -13.63
N GLU A 124 -22.03 4.08 -13.05
CA GLU A 124 -21.80 3.99 -11.60
C GLU A 124 -21.08 5.24 -11.05
N GLN A 125 -20.83 6.24 -11.92
CA GLN A 125 -20.21 7.49 -11.53
C GLN A 125 -21.10 8.31 -10.59
N SER A 126 -20.51 8.78 -9.50
CA SER A 126 -21.15 9.73 -8.59
C SER A 126 -21.09 11.17 -9.11
N VAL A 127 -20.05 11.50 -9.88
CA VAL A 127 -19.81 12.81 -10.50
C VAL A 127 -19.56 12.58 -11.99
N LYS A 128 -20.32 13.27 -12.83
CA LYS A 128 -20.17 13.17 -14.29
C LYS A 128 -18.76 13.59 -14.71
N CYS A 129 -18.13 12.80 -15.59
CA CYS A 129 -16.79 13.05 -16.14
C CYS A 129 -15.67 13.10 -15.10
N GLU A 130 -15.87 12.38 -13.98
CA GLU A 130 -14.86 12.09 -12.99
C GLU A 130 -14.80 10.58 -12.76
N ARG A 131 -13.61 9.97 -12.85
CA ARG A 131 -13.42 8.60 -12.40
C ARG A 131 -13.65 8.54 -10.88
N LYS A 132 -14.16 7.42 -10.37
CA LYS A 132 -14.35 7.24 -8.91
C LYS A 132 -13.06 7.61 -8.17
N ASN A 133 -13.19 8.33 -7.06
CA ASN A 133 -12.06 8.82 -6.24
C ASN A 133 -10.99 9.60 -7.03
N LYS A 134 -11.36 10.22 -8.16
CA LYS A 134 -10.45 10.99 -9.04
C LYS A 134 -9.25 10.19 -9.54
N MET A 135 -9.38 8.86 -9.69
CA MET A 135 -8.29 7.99 -10.14
C MET A 135 -7.62 8.53 -11.42
N GLN A 136 -6.30 8.76 -11.34
CA GLN A 136 -5.53 9.34 -12.44
C GLN A 136 -4.18 8.65 -12.64
N TYR A 137 -3.60 8.10 -11.57
CA TYR A 137 -2.25 7.56 -11.58
C TYR A 137 -2.21 6.16 -11.00
N ILE A 138 -1.36 5.32 -11.60
CA ILE A 138 -0.94 4.03 -11.06
C ILE A 138 0.47 4.25 -10.52
N VAL A 139 0.63 4.19 -9.20
CA VAL A 139 1.91 4.40 -8.53
C VAL A 139 2.51 3.05 -8.18
N PHE A 140 3.77 2.84 -8.55
CA PHE A 140 4.49 1.59 -8.31
C PHE A 140 5.39 1.71 -7.10
N TYR A 141 5.36 0.68 -6.26
CA TYR A 141 6.05 0.61 -4.99
C TYR A 141 6.97 -0.61 -4.97
N GLU A 142 8.18 -0.43 -4.49
CA GLU A 142 8.99 -1.49 -3.92
C GLU A 142 8.77 -1.47 -2.40
N LEU A 143 8.25 -2.57 -1.86
CA LEU A 143 7.96 -2.73 -0.45
C LEU A 143 8.85 -3.80 0.14
N THR A 144 9.48 -3.52 1.27
CA THR A 144 10.15 -4.54 2.08
C THR A 144 9.23 -4.88 3.25
N ILE A 145 8.97 -6.17 3.46
CA ILE A 145 8.00 -6.67 4.43
C ILE A 145 8.70 -7.67 5.35
N VAL A 146 8.55 -7.46 6.66
CA VAL A 146 8.90 -8.42 7.73
C VAL A 146 7.71 -8.45 8.69
N GLN A 147 7.00 -9.56 8.72
CA GLN A 147 5.82 -9.70 9.56
C GLN A 147 6.20 -9.95 11.02
N PRO A 148 5.36 -9.54 11.98
CA PRO A 148 5.53 -9.95 13.37
C PRO A 148 5.51 -11.48 13.49
N THR A 149 6.41 -12.04 14.29
CA THR A 149 6.49 -13.50 14.54
C THR A 149 5.16 -14.06 15.07
N TYR A 150 4.47 -13.31 15.93
CA TYR A 150 3.12 -13.68 16.39
C TYR A 150 2.08 -13.67 15.27
N GLY A 151 2.20 -12.75 14.31
CA GLY A 151 1.35 -12.71 13.12
C GLY A 151 1.54 -13.94 12.24
N ILE A 152 2.80 -14.32 11.97
CA ILE A 152 3.12 -15.55 11.22
C ILE A 152 2.51 -16.78 11.89
N LYS A 153 2.59 -16.89 13.23
CA LYS A 153 1.96 -18.02 13.93
C LYS A 153 0.43 -17.95 13.89
N TYR A 154 -0.15 -16.77 14.08
CA TYR A 154 -1.60 -16.61 14.13
C TYR A 154 -2.26 -16.97 12.79
N TYR A 155 -1.62 -16.64 11.67
CA TYR A 155 -2.10 -16.93 10.31
C TYR A 155 -1.31 -18.06 9.63
N GLU A 156 -0.74 -18.99 10.40
CA GLU A 156 0.12 -20.07 9.87
C GLU A 156 -0.60 -20.97 8.83
N SER A 157 -1.93 -21.04 8.89
CA SER A 157 -2.79 -21.79 7.96
C SER A 157 -3.51 -20.92 6.93
N HIS A 158 -3.15 -19.65 6.78
CA HIS A 158 -3.78 -18.77 5.80
C HIS A 158 -3.48 -19.25 4.38
N THR A 159 -4.48 -19.13 3.50
CA THR A 159 -4.37 -19.52 2.08
C THR A 159 -3.31 -18.73 1.33
N THR A 160 -2.96 -17.54 1.83
CA THR A 160 -1.83 -16.74 1.36
C THR A 160 -0.71 -16.84 2.40
N PRO A 161 0.24 -17.80 2.26
CA PRO A 161 1.33 -17.99 3.20
C PRO A 161 2.10 -16.69 3.46
N GLU A 162 2.57 -16.50 4.70
CA GLU A 162 3.32 -15.32 5.18
C GLU A 162 2.48 -14.04 5.40
N TYR A 163 1.19 -14.04 5.08
CA TYR A 163 0.35 -12.86 5.22
C TYR A 163 -0.80 -13.10 6.20
N GLY A 164 -1.35 -12.00 6.74
CA GLY A 164 -2.63 -12.05 7.44
C GLY A 164 -3.79 -12.03 6.46
N GLU A 165 -5.02 -12.09 6.99
CA GLU A 165 -6.21 -11.80 6.19
C GLU A 165 -6.21 -10.34 5.72
N PHE A 166 -6.61 -10.11 4.47
CA PHE A 166 -6.84 -8.79 3.91
C PHE A 166 -7.96 -8.10 4.69
N VAL A 167 -7.65 -6.92 5.22
CA VAL A 167 -8.62 -6.02 5.84
C VAL A 167 -8.67 -4.76 5.01
N ALA A 168 -9.80 -4.49 4.37
CA ALA A 168 -9.96 -3.24 3.61
C ALA A 168 -9.65 -2.03 4.51
N MET A 169 -8.93 -1.06 3.96
CA MET A 169 -8.54 0.18 4.64
C MET A 169 -9.15 1.40 3.94
N ASP A 170 -10.07 2.09 4.62
CA ASP A 170 -10.76 3.30 4.13
C ASP A 170 -10.49 4.49 5.06
N GLY A 171 -10.22 5.67 4.48
CA GLY A 171 -9.99 6.90 5.26
C GLY A 171 -8.78 6.85 6.21
N GLY A 172 -7.81 5.96 5.95
CA GLY A 172 -6.67 5.70 6.84
C GLY A 172 -7.00 4.79 8.01
N LYS A 173 -8.10 4.05 7.98
CA LYS A 173 -8.56 3.15 9.04
C LYS A 173 -8.87 1.77 8.44
N CYS A 174 -8.80 0.70 9.22
CA CYS A 174 -9.54 -0.52 8.90
C CYS A 174 -11.03 -0.20 8.66
N THR A 175 -11.59 -0.72 7.58
CA THR A 175 -13.02 -0.63 7.29
C THR A 175 -13.80 -1.40 8.37
N ASP A 176 -14.92 -0.82 8.81
CA ASP A 176 -15.81 -1.46 9.78
C ASP A 176 -16.59 -2.62 9.13
N GLU A 177 -16.75 -3.72 9.86
CA GLU A 177 -17.70 -4.80 9.58
C GLU A 177 -19.00 -4.52 10.33
N GLY A 178 -19.97 -3.95 9.61
CA GLY A 178 -21.21 -3.46 10.23
C GLY A 178 -20.95 -2.21 11.07
N SER A 179 -21.06 -2.34 12.40
CA SER A 179 -20.87 -1.21 13.33
C SER A 179 -19.56 -1.28 14.14
N ASP A 180 -18.68 -2.23 13.84
CA ASP A 180 -17.48 -2.50 14.61
C ASP A 180 -16.31 -2.89 13.69
N LEU A 181 -15.09 -2.89 14.22
CA LEU A 181 -13.91 -3.36 13.50
C LEU A 181 -13.97 -4.88 13.33
N SER A 182 -13.45 -5.37 12.20
CA SER A 182 -13.24 -6.81 12.01
C SER A 182 -12.31 -7.38 13.08
N LYS A 183 -12.48 -8.67 13.38
CA LYS A 183 -11.55 -9.38 14.29
C LYS A 183 -10.10 -9.28 13.80
N ASN A 184 -9.88 -9.37 12.49
CA ASN A 184 -8.57 -9.26 11.87
C ASN A 184 -7.93 -7.88 12.07
N CYS A 185 -8.71 -6.80 12.16
CA CYS A 185 -8.17 -5.50 12.54
C CYS A 185 -7.84 -5.42 14.04
N LYS A 186 -8.70 -6.00 14.91
CA LYS A 186 -8.54 -5.92 16.36
C LYS A 186 -7.25 -6.60 16.85
N VAL A 187 -6.85 -7.70 16.21
CA VAL A 187 -5.64 -8.44 16.60
C VAL A 187 -4.34 -7.66 16.36
N TYR A 188 -4.31 -6.66 15.46
CA TYR A 188 -3.10 -5.86 15.22
C TYR A 188 -2.56 -5.18 16.49
N TYR A 189 -3.47 -4.85 17.42
CA TYR A 189 -3.15 -4.11 18.64
C TYR A 189 -3.73 -4.72 19.92
N GLY A 190 -4.30 -5.92 19.83
CA GLY A 190 -5.02 -6.57 20.93
C GLY A 190 -6.18 -5.73 21.46
N LEU A 191 -6.99 -5.19 20.54
CA LEU A 191 -8.20 -4.45 20.90
C LEU A 191 -9.26 -5.39 21.46
N ASP A 192 -10.08 -4.88 22.39
CA ASP A 192 -11.23 -5.61 22.97
C ASP A 192 -10.90 -6.98 23.57
N GLY A 193 -9.67 -7.17 24.04
CA GLY A 193 -9.22 -8.42 24.64
C GLY A 193 -8.77 -9.49 23.63
N GLU A 194 -8.71 -9.16 22.34
CA GLU A 194 -8.07 -10.00 21.32
C GLU A 194 -6.55 -10.09 21.55
N LEU A 195 -5.93 -11.11 20.95
CA LEU A 195 -4.47 -11.25 20.97
C LEU A 195 -3.82 -10.06 20.28
N ASN A 196 -2.72 -9.55 20.85
CA ASN A 196 -1.89 -8.56 20.17
C ASN A 196 -0.81 -9.29 19.36
N ILE A 197 -1.07 -9.47 18.07
CA ILE A 197 -0.12 -10.14 17.15
C ILE A 197 0.84 -9.15 16.48
N GLY A 198 0.66 -7.84 16.73
CA GLY A 198 1.33 -6.77 16.01
C GLY A 198 0.68 -6.44 14.67
N PRO A 199 0.93 -5.24 14.11
CA PRO A 199 0.41 -4.85 12.81
C PRO A 199 1.02 -5.75 11.73
N MET A 200 0.17 -6.54 11.07
CA MET A 200 0.57 -7.52 10.06
C MET A 200 -0.01 -7.12 8.70
N VAL A 201 0.81 -7.15 7.65
CA VAL A 201 0.31 -6.92 6.28
C VAL A 201 -0.62 -8.07 5.91
N GLY A 202 -1.87 -7.76 5.58
CA GLY A 202 -2.86 -8.74 5.14
C GLY A 202 -2.87 -8.89 3.63
N SER A 203 -3.19 -10.08 3.11
CA SER A 203 -3.29 -10.34 1.68
C SER A 203 -4.26 -11.47 1.33
N ASN A 204 -5.09 -11.26 0.30
CA ASN A 204 -5.95 -12.29 -0.27
C ASN A 204 -5.90 -12.25 -1.80
N LEU A 205 -6.07 -13.42 -2.43
CA LEU A 205 -6.24 -13.54 -3.87
C LEU A 205 -7.58 -12.92 -4.29
N GLN A 206 -7.55 -12.07 -5.32
CA GLN A 206 -8.69 -11.34 -5.89
C GLN A 206 -8.76 -11.54 -7.41
N ALA A 207 -8.29 -12.69 -7.90
CA ALA A 207 -8.15 -12.98 -9.32
C ALA A 207 -9.48 -13.32 -10.02
N SER A 208 -10.50 -13.73 -9.27
CA SER A 208 -11.76 -14.28 -9.80
C SER A 208 -12.93 -13.30 -9.76
N GLU A 209 -12.70 -12.00 -9.60
CA GLU A 209 -13.79 -11.00 -9.71
C GLU A 209 -14.40 -11.07 -11.13
N PRO A 210 -15.68 -11.44 -11.29
CA PRO A 210 -16.27 -11.66 -12.61
C PRO A 210 -16.31 -10.41 -13.50
N ARG A 211 -16.33 -9.21 -12.92
CA ARG A 211 -16.28 -7.93 -13.66
C ARG A 211 -14.89 -7.63 -14.26
N ALA A 212 -13.85 -8.19 -13.66
CA ALA A 212 -12.47 -7.90 -13.97
C ALA A 212 -11.56 -9.02 -13.44
N PRO A 213 -11.59 -10.22 -14.06
CA PRO A 213 -10.75 -11.32 -13.60
C PRO A 213 -9.31 -11.09 -14.06
N TYR A 214 -8.46 -10.63 -13.14
CA TYR A 214 -7.03 -10.40 -13.37
C TYR A 214 -6.24 -11.56 -12.74
N PRO A 215 -5.65 -12.47 -13.55
CA PRO A 215 -4.87 -13.58 -13.02
C PRO A 215 -3.73 -13.11 -12.10
N GLY A 216 -3.58 -13.76 -10.95
CA GLY A 216 -2.55 -13.39 -9.98
C GLY A 216 -2.77 -12.04 -9.29
N ASN A 217 -3.98 -11.47 -9.36
CA ASN A 217 -4.35 -10.29 -8.57
C ASN A 217 -4.39 -10.65 -7.09
N TYR A 218 -3.56 -9.98 -6.30
CA TYR A 218 -3.64 -9.97 -4.85
C TYR A 218 -3.92 -8.56 -4.37
N TRP A 219 -4.79 -8.45 -3.37
CA TRP A 219 -4.97 -7.20 -2.64
C TRP A 219 -4.28 -7.28 -1.30
N PHE A 220 -3.65 -6.18 -0.91
CA PHE A 220 -2.90 -6.08 0.32
C PHE A 220 -3.43 -4.96 1.19
N SER A 221 -3.40 -5.19 2.50
CA SER A 221 -3.76 -4.23 3.53
C SER A 221 -2.54 -3.91 4.37
N TYR A 222 -2.22 -2.62 4.48
CA TYR A 222 -1.01 -2.13 5.17
C TYR A 222 -1.39 -1.38 6.44
N PRO A 223 -1.60 -2.05 7.59
CA PRO A 223 -1.93 -1.37 8.83
C PRO A 223 -0.76 -0.50 9.29
N GLY A 224 -0.92 0.81 9.22
CA GLY A 224 0.00 1.78 9.83
C GLY A 224 -0.36 2.01 11.30
N SER A 225 0.47 2.74 12.05
CA SER A 225 0.15 3.08 13.44
C SER A 225 -1.28 3.65 13.61
N CYS A 226 -1.94 3.23 14.69
CA CYS A 226 -3.32 3.63 15.01
C CYS A 226 -4.33 3.28 13.88
N ALA A 227 -4.19 2.12 13.23
CA ALA A 227 -5.05 1.67 12.11
C ALA A 227 -6.55 1.57 12.44
N GLN A 228 -6.94 1.59 13.70
CA GLN A 228 -8.35 1.59 14.13
C GLN A 228 -9.01 2.98 14.10
N LYS A 229 -8.26 4.03 13.74
CA LYS A 229 -8.75 5.41 13.68
C LYS A 229 -8.65 6.00 12.28
N LEU A 230 -9.66 6.81 11.93
CA LEU A 230 -9.61 7.66 10.74
C LEU A 230 -8.40 8.59 10.81
N ARG A 231 -7.90 9.00 9.65
CA ARG A 231 -6.66 9.78 9.53
C ARG A 231 -6.61 11.01 10.43
N ALA A 232 -7.70 11.78 10.51
CA ALA A 232 -7.79 12.98 11.35
C ALA A 232 -7.70 12.67 12.85
N GLU A 233 -8.02 11.45 13.27
CA GLU A 233 -8.00 11.01 14.68
C GLU A 233 -6.68 10.35 15.08
N LYS A 234 -5.73 10.15 14.14
CA LYS A 234 -4.42 9.54 14.39
C LYS A 234 -3.42 10.50 15.04
N THR A 235 -3.77 10.93 16.24
CA THR A 235 -2.91 11.79 17.07
C THR A 235 -1.58 11.12 17.41
N THR A 236 -0.55 11.92 17.73
CA THR A 236 0.74 11.42 18.23
C THR A 236 0.57 10.46 19.41
N LYS A 237 -0.37 10.74 20.32
CA LYS A 237 -0.68 9.86 21.46
C LYS A 237 -1.28 8.52 21.00
N CYS A 238 -2.14 8.52 19.98
CA CYS A 238 -2.67 7.27 19.44
C CYS A 238 -1.57 6.44 18.77
N ARG A 239 -0.74 7.08 17.93
CA ARG A 239 0.37 6.41 17.24
C ARG A 239 1.41 5.85 18.20
N ALA A 240 1.68 6.54 19.31
CA ALA A 240 2.56 6.05 20.36
C ALA A 240 1.96 4.87 21.14
N LYS A 241 0.63 4.87 21.35
CA LYS A 241 -0.07 3.75 22.03
C LYS A 241 -0.19 2.51 21.13
N TYR A 242 -0.42 2.74 19.84
CA TYR A 242 -0.67 1.71 18.83
C TYR A 242 0.33 1.88 17.70
N SER A 243 1.59 1.58 18.00
CA SER A 243 2.75 1.79 17.12
C SER A 243 2.91 0.67 16.09
N GLY A 244 3.91 0.79 15.21
CA GLY A 244 4.26 -0.19 14.20
C GLY A 244 3.61 0.06 12.84
N GLY A 245 3.69 -0.94 11.96
CA GLY A 245 3.31 -0.83 10.56
C GLY A 245 4.43 -0.24 9.73
N LEU A 246 4.26 0.99 9.25
CA LEU A 246 5.24 1.69 8.42
C LEU A 246 6.48 2.10 9.24
N CYS A 247 7.67 1.71 8.78
CA CYS A 247 8.95 2.13 9.32
C CYS A 247 9.21 3.64 9.11
N ALA A 248 10.11 4.23 9.90
CA ALA A 248 10.57 5.59 9.61
C ALA A 248 11.41 5.61 8.33
N ILE A 249 11.60 6.81 7.76
CA ILE A 249 12.43 6.97 6.55
C ILE A 249 13.85 6.46 6.84
N GLY A 250 14.31 5.50 6.03
CA GLY A 250 15.66 4.92 6.11
C GLY A 250 15.76 3.69 7.02
N ASP A 251 14.75 3.42 7.84
CA ASP A 251 14.71 2.23 8.68
C ASP A 251 14.23 1.01 7.88
N GLN A 252 14.78 -0.16 8.22
CA GLN A 252 14.35 -1.45 7.67
C GLN A 252 13.34 -2.11 8.62
N PRO A 253 12.35 -2.83 8.08
CA PRO A 253 11.41 -3.57 8.91
C PRO A 253 12.11 -4.72 9.63
N ASP A 254 11.71 -4.94 10.88
CA ASP A 254 12.20 -6.01 11.76
C ASP A 254 11.07 -6.91 12.28
N GLY A 255 9.81 -6.57 11.97
CA GLY A 255 8.63 -7.28 12.46
C GLY A 255 8.27 -6.97 13.91
N GLU A 256 9.04 -6.11 14.59
CA GLU A 256 8.83 -5.75 16.00
C GLU A 256 8.49 -4.27 16.15
N LYS A 257 9.40 -3.40 15.69
CA LYS A 257 9.22 -1.94 15.71
C LYS A 257 8.35 -1.50 14.55
N CYS A 258 8.54 -2.11 13.39
CA CYS A 258 7.77 -1.86 12.19
C CYS A 258 7.81 -3.08 11.26
N THR A 259 6.78 -3.16 10.42
CA THR A 259 6.44 -4.34 9.62
C THR A 259 6.80 -4.16 8.16
N PHE A 260 6.75 -2.92 7.67
CA PHE A 260 7.06 -2.64 6.28
C PHE A 260 7.72 -1.29 6.08
N SER A 261 8.58 -1.22 5.09
CA SER A 261 9.08 0.03 4.52
C SER A 261 8.75 0.04 3.03
N TYR A 262 8.82 1.22 2.41
CA TYR A 262 8.57 1.34 0.98
C TYR A 262 9.47 2.38 0.33
N LYS A 263 9.60 2.21 -0.98
CA LYS A 263 10.09 3.18 -1.94
C LYS A 263 9.13 3.24 -3.12
N ILE A 264 8.73 4.44 -3.52
CA ILE A 264 8.01 4.61 -4.79
C ILE A 264 9.04 4.53 -5.93
N LEU A 265 8.82 3.63 -6.87
CA LEU A 265 9.64 3.47 -8.07
C LEU A 265 9.30 4.52 -9.13
N GLY A 266 8.01 4.89 -9.21
CA GLY A 266 7.50 5.86 -10.18
C GLY A 266 5.99 5.73 -10.30
N TYR A 267 5.43 6.35 -11.34
CA TYR A 267 4.00 6.32 -11.59
C TYR A 267 3.69 6.39 -13.09
N LEU A 268 2.48 5.99 -13.45
CA LEU A 268 1.95 6.05 -14.81
C LEU A 268 0.60 6.77 -14.80
N ASN A 269 0.41 7.70 -15.73
CA ASN A 269 -0.90 8.32 -15.93
C ASN A 269 -1.84 7.35 -16.68
N ILE A 270 -3.04 7.15 -16.16
CA ILE A 270 -4.05 6.25 -16.73
C ILE A 270 -4.48 6.71 -18.12
N ASP A 271 -4.63 8.01 -18.37
CA ASP A 271 -5.06 8.55 -19.67
C ASP A 271 -4.06 8.22 -20.78
N ASP A 272 -2.77 8.23 -20.46
CA ASP A 272 -1.70 7.82 -21.37
C ASP A 272 -1.73 6.31 -21.64
N LEU A 273 -1.97 5.52 -20.59
CA LEU A 273 -2.03 4.05 -20.68
C LEU A 273 -3.19 3.60 -21.57
N VAL A 274 -4.39 4.13 -21.32
CA VAL A 274 -5.61 3.73 -22.02
C VAL A 274 -5.71 4.36 -23.41
N GLY A 275 -4.94 5.42 -23.66
CA GLY A 275 -4.79 6.03 -24.98
C GLY A 275 -5.65 7.26 -25.22
N ILE A 276 -6.31 7.80 -24.19
CA ILE A 276 -7.07 9.06 -24.27
C ILE A 276 -6.17 10.20 -24.78
N THR A 277 -4.92 10.26 -24.32
CA THR A 277 -3.98 11.30 -24.79
C THR A 277 -3.58 11.14 -26.25
N LYS A 278 -3.59 9.91 -26.77
CA LYS A 278 -3.36 9.64 -28.21
C LYS A 278 -4.55 9.99 -29.08
N MET A 279 -5.74 10.11 -28.50
CA MET A 279 -6.95 10.58 -29.19
C MET A 279 -6.99 12.12 -29.29
N GLY A 280 -6.01 12.83 -28.72
CA GLY A 280 -5.88 14.29 -28.80
C GLY A 280 -6.38 15.05 -27.57
N TYR A 281 -6.89 14.35 -26.54
CA TYR A 281 -7.36 14.96 -25.30
C TYR A 281 -6.25 15.07 -24.26
N ARG A 282 -6.28 16.08 -23.40
CA ARG A 282 -5.29 16.22 -22.32
C ARG A 282 -5.61 15.38 -21.09
N SER A 283 -6.88 15.01 -20.92
CA SER A 283 -7.37 14.29 -19.75
C SER A 283 -8.66 13.53 -20.04
N TYR A 284 -8.99 12.56 -19.18
CA TYR A 284 -10.30 11.91 -19.19
C TYR A 284 -11.47 12.90 -19.11
N THR A 285 -11.36 13.95 -18.28
CA THR A 285 -12.42 14.94 -18.12
C THR A 285 -12.72 15.63 -19.45
N GLU A 286 -11.69 16.08 -20.18
CA GLU A 286 -11.87 16.71 -21.50
C GLU A 286 -12.49 15.75 -22.52
N PHE A 287 -12.00 14.50 -22.55
CA PHE A 287 -12.57 13.46 -23.43
C PHE A 287 -14.05 13.19 -23.13
N CYS A 288 -14.42 13.11 -21.86
CA CYS A 288 -15.80 12.87 -21.45
C CYS A 288 -16.72 14.08 -21.69
N GLU A 289 -16.23 15.30 -21.46
CA GLU A 289 -16.99 16.54 -21.71
C GLU A 289 -17.30 16.73 -23.19
N ASP A 290 -16.43 16.27 -24.09
CA ASP A 290 -16.66 16.22 -25.54
C ASP A 290 -17.57 15.05 -25.98
N GLY A 291 -18.14 14.30 -25.04
CA GLY A 291 -19.06 13.19 -25.29
C GLY A 291 -18.40 11.82 -25.42
N GLY A 292 -17.09 11.71 -25.15
CA GLY A 292 -16.36 10.45 -25.14
C GLY A 292 -16.77 9.53 -23.98
N ILE A 293 -16.83 8.23 -24.27
CA ILE A 293 -17.17 7.20 -23.27
C ILE A 293 -15.96 6.27 -23.11
N GLU A 294 -15.34 6.29 -21.93
CA GLU A 294 -14.22 5.40 -21.64
C GLU A 294 -14.73 3.96 -21.46
N PHE A 295 -15.76 3.79 -20.63
CA PHE A 295 -16.36 2.49 -20.36
C PHE A 295 -17.80 2.64 -19.87
N LYS A 296 -18.71 1.91 -20.51
CA LYS A 296 -20.13 1.85 -20.19
C LYS A 296 -20.60 0.41 -20.28
N ALA A 297 -20.97 -0.14 -19.13
CA ALA A 297 -21.43 -1.51 -19.04
C ALA A 297 -22.53 -1.66 -17.99
N THR A 298 -23.36 -2.69 -18.16
CA THR A 298 -24.30 -3.13 -17.13
C THR A 298 -23.66 -4.26 -16.32
N ASN A 299 -23.57 -4.10 -15.00
CA ASN A 299 -23.19 -5.19 -14.10
C ASN A 299 -24.41 -6.11 -13.90
N ASN A 300 -24.26 -7.40 -14.23
CA ASN A 300 -25.32 -8.41 -14.09
C ASN A 300 -25.08 -9.39 -12.93
N GLY A 301 -24.11 -9.12 -12.07
CA GLY A 301 -23.70 -9.99 -10.95
C GLY A 301 -22.74 -11.11 -11.35
N SER A 302 -22.70 -11.49 -12.63
CA SER A 302 -21.75 -12.47 -13.18
C SER A 302 -20.72 -11.83 -14.13
N GLY A 303 -20.64 -10.50 -14.13
CA GLY A 303 -19.68 -9.72 -14.91
C GLY A 303 -20.30 -8.47 -15.52
N PHE A 304 -19.68 -7.98 -16.59
CA PHE A 304 -20.14 -6.82 -17.36
C PHE A 304 -20.71 -7.21 -18.72
N GLU A 305 -21.89 -6.68 -19.04
CA GLU A 305 -22.38 -6.56 -20.40
C GLU A 305 -21.98 -5.18 -20.95
N VAL A 306 -20.98 -5.15 -21.83
CA VAL A 306 -20.41 -3.91 -22.36
C VAL A 306 -21.29 -3.31 -23.45
N GLU A 307 -21.70 -2.06 -23.26
CA GLU A 307 -22.42 -1.28 -24.27
C GLU A 307 -21.46 -0.49 -25.15
N GLU A 308 -20.48 0.15 -24.50
CA GLU A 308 -19.50 1.01 -25.16
C GLU A 308 -18.21 1.05 -24.34
N SER A 309 -17.07 1.01 -25.02
CA SER A 309 -15.76 1.11 -24.37
C SER A 309 -14.70 1.53 -25.39
N ILE A 310 -13.70 2.27 -24.94
CA ILE A 310 -12.47 2.42 -25.72
C ILE A 310 -11.76 1.07 -25.90
N ASP A 311 -10.93 0.95 -26.94
CA ASP A 311 -10.26 -0.31 -27.31
C ASP A 311 -9.50 -0.96 -26.16
N PHE A 312 -8.93 -0.15 -25.26
CA PHE A 312 -8.20 -0.65 -24.10
C PHE A 312 -9.07 -1.55 -23.21
N TRP A 313 -10.35 -1.27 -23.04
CA TRP A 313 -11.24 -1.94 -22.08
C TRP A 313 -12.14 -3.03 -22.69
N LYS A 314 -11.96 -3.38 -23.97
CA LYS A 314 -12.73 -4.44 -24.66
C LYS A 314 -12.50 -5.84 -24.06
N ASN A 315 -13.56 -6.62 -23.84
CA ASN A 315 -13.51 -7.92 -23.17
C ASN A 315 -13.03 -7.79 -21.70
N PRO A 316 -13.79 -7.11 -20.83
CA PRO A 316 -13.41 -6.89 -19.44
C PRO A 316 -13.44 -8.19 -18.61
N CYS A 317 -14.32 -9.13 -18.97
CA CYS A 317 -14.48 -10.41 -18.28
C CYS A 317 -13.51 -11.51 -18.77
N ASP A 318 -12.57 -11.17 -19.66
CA ASP A 318 -11.63 -12.12 -20.24
C ASP A 318 -10.26 -12.01 -19.56
N GLU A 319 -9.80 -13.12 -18.97
CA GLU A 319 -8.55 -13.18 -18.21
C GLU A 319 -7.31 -12.89 -19.07
N GLU A 320 -7.28 -13.35 -20.32
CA GLU A 320 -6.15 -13.11 -21.22
C GLU A 320 -6.07 -11.64 -21.63
N ALA A 321 -7.21 -11.00 -21.90
CA ALA A 321 -7.30 -9.58 -22.19
C ALA A 321 -6.84 -8.75 -20.98
N ASN A 322 -7.23 -9.13 -19.76
CA ASN A 322 -6.80 -8.48 -18.53
C ASN A 322 -5.29 -8.65 -18.28
N ALA A 323 -4.75 -9.86 -18.46
CA ALA A 323 -3.32 -10.10 -18.40
C ALA A 323 -2.54 -9.28 -19.45
N ALA A 324 -3.08 -9.16 -20.68
CA ALA A 324 -2.49 -8.36 -21.74
C ALA A 324 -2.50 -6.85 -21.42
N ARG A 325 -3.53 -6.33 -20.73
CA ARG A 325 -3.55 -4.95 -20.22
C ARG A 325 -2.44 -4.70 -19.21
N THR A 326 -2.28 -5.61 -18.25
CA THR A 326 -1.19 -5.55 -17.27
C THR A 326 0.16 -5.58 -17.96
N ALA A 327 0.38 -6.50 -18.91
CA ALA A 327 1.63 -6.57 -19.67
C ALA A 327 1.91 -5.26 -20.45
N LYS A 328 0.87 -4.65 -21.03
CA LYS A 328 0.96 -3.34 -21.70
C LYS A 328 1.33 -2.22 -20.72
N MET A 329 0.73 -2.21 -19.53
CA MET A 329 1.04 -1.25 -18.47
C MET A 329 2.51 -1.33 -18.05
N VAL A 330 2.99 -2.54 -17.70
CA VAL A 330 4.39 -2.78 -17.31
C VAL A 330 5.35 -2.39 -18.43
N LYS A 331 5.07 -2.81 -19.67
CA LYS A 331 5.88 -2.47 -20.84
C LYS A 331 5.95 -0.97 -21.09
N MET A 332 4.83 -0.26 -20.96
CA MET A 332 4.78 1.19 -21.13
C MET A 332 5.59 1.91 -20.05
N TYR A 333 5.40 1.53 -18.79
CA TYR A 333 6.17 2.10 -17.67
C TYR A 333 7.67 1.89 -17.86
N ASN A 334 8.12 0.65 -18.06
CA ASN A 334 9.55 0.37 -18.23
C ASN A 334 10.15 1.02 -19.48
N LYS A 335 9.39 1.14 -20.57
CA LYS A 335 9.84 1.89 -21.76
C LYS A 335 10.03 3.37 -21.47
N MET A 336 9.10 3.98 -20.73
CA MET A 336 9.16 5.39 -20.35
C MET A 336 10.40 5.65 -19.46
N VAL A 337 10.63 4.81 -18.46
CA VAL A 337 11.79 4.94 -17.57
C VAL A 337 13.11 4.74 -18.31
N ASN A 338 13.23 3.65 -19.08
CA ASN A 338 14.47 3.35 -19.81
C ASN A 338 14.74 4.30 -20.99
N GLY A 339 13.71 5.00 -21.48
CA GLY A 339 13.84 6.02 -22.51
C GLY A 339 14.43 7.34 -22.02
N GLY A 340 14.63 7.50 -20.70
CA GLY A 340 15.14 8.73 -20.10
C GLY A 340 14.16 9.92 -20.20
N THR A 341 12.88 9.66 -20.47
CA THR A 341 11.85 10.71 -20.61
C THR A 341 11.28 11.17 -19.27
N VAL A 342 11.61 10.46 -18.19
CA VAL A 342 11.15 10.72 -16.82
C VAL A 342 12.34 10.69 -15.87
N ASP A 343 12.54 11.79 -15.15
CA ASP A 343 13.61 11.89 -14.16
C ASP A 343 13.23 11.11 -12.89
N ASN A 344 14.23 10.50 -12.24
CA ASN A 344 14.14 9.87 -10.92
C ASN A 344 13.16 8.69 -10.78
N MET A 345 12.53 8.22 -11.87
CA MET A 345 11.80 6.97 -11.86
C MET A 345 12.75 5.78 -12.08
N LEU A 346 12.40 4.62 -11.53
CA LEU A 346 13.18 3.40 -11.62
C LEU A 346 12.37 2.31 -12.32
N PRO A 347 13.02 1.49 -13.17
CA PRO A 347 12.32 0.40 -13.86
C PRO A 347 11.83 -0.62 -12.83
N LEU A 348 10.74 -1.30 -13.14
CA LEU A 348 10.34 -2.48 -12.37
C LEU A 348 11.39 -3.59 -12.59
N PRO A 349 11.82 -4.31 -11.54
CA PRO A 349 12.77 -5.41 -11.67
C PRO A 349 12.19 -6.53 -12.54
N SER A 350 13.04 -7.41 -13.08
CA SER A 350 12.52 -8.65 -13.66
C SER A 350 12.02 -9.58 -12.55
N ILE A 351 10.98 -10.36 -12.83
CA ILE A 351 10.44 -11.33 -11.87
C ILE A 351 11.54 -12.30 -11.43
N ASP A 352 12.38 -12.81 -12.34
CA ASP A 352 13.49 -13.72 -12.00
C ASP A 352 14.49 -13.08 -11.03
N SER A 353 14.86 -11.82 -11.26
CA SER A 353 15.79 -11.11 -10.36
C SER A 353 15.19 -10.87 -8.98
N LEU A 354 13.88 -10.57 -8.93
CA LEU A 354 13.15 -10.34 -7.70
C LEU A 354 12.97 -11.64 -6.91
N THR A 355 12.56 -12.73 -7.56
CA THR A 355 12.45 -14.06 -6.97
C THR A 355 13.80 -14.56 -6.45
N SER A 356 14.90 -14.34 -7.20
CA SER A 356 16.23 -14.76 -6.77
C SER A 356 16.79 -13.97 -5.59
N ALA A 357 16.37 -12.71 -5.43
CA ALA A 357 16.79 -11.85 -4.32
C ALA A 357 15.99 -12.10 -3.03
N ASN A 358 14.78 -12.66 -3.14
CA ASN A 358 13.92 -12.96 -2.01
C ASN A 358 14.29 -14.29 -1.32
N PRO A 359 13.99 -14.43 -0.01
CA PRO A 359 14.18 -15.69 0.70
C PRO A 359 13.25 -16.77 0.14
N LYS A 360 13.65 -18.04 0.29
CA LYS A 360 12.79 -19.16 -0.08
C LYS A 360 11.55 -19.20 0.81
N CYS A 361 10.44 -19.71 0.29
CA CYS A 361 9.14 -19.70 0.99
C CYS A 361 9.16 -20.50 2.30
N GLU A 362 9.84 -21.64 2.33
CA GLU A 362 9.97 -22.49 3.51
C GLU A 362 10.71 -21.82 4.67
N GLU A 363 11.52 -20.80 4.41
CA GLU A 363 12.25 -20.07 5.45
C GLU A 363 11.32 -19.15 6.27
N ASN A 364 10.19 -18.78 5.66
CA ASN A 364 9.23 -17.81 6.19
C ASN A 364 7.84 -18.40 6.48
N SER A 365 7.54 -19.60 5.99
CA SER A 365 6.23 -20.24 6.14
C SER A 365 6.33 -21.72 6.52
N ALA A 366 5.72 -22.08 7.65
CA ALA A 366 5.55 -23.46 8.07
C ALA A 366 4.77 -24.30 7.06
N GLN A 367 3.72 -23.71 6.45
CA GLN A 367 2.95 -24.38 5.40
C GLN A 367 3.84 -24.76 4.22
N CYS A 368 4.72 -23.84 3.80
CA CYS A 368 5.65 -24.10 2.72
C CYS A 368 6.74 -25.10 3.11
N ALA A 369 7.32 -24.99 4.31
CA ALA A 369 8.32 -25.94 4.79
C ALA A 369 7.81 -27.38 4.87
N ASN A 370 6.50 -27.58 5.05
CA ASN A 370 5.87 -28.89 5.13
C ASN A 370 5.14 -29.31 3.83
N ALA A 371 5.19 -28.49 2.77
CA ALA A 371 4.50 -28.77 1.52
C ALA A 371 5.23 -29.89 0.73
N PRO A 372 4.56 -30.99 0.35
CA PRO A 372 5.23 -32.14 -0.26
C PRO A 372 5.86 -31.86 -1.64
N ASN A 373 5.36 -30.86 -2.37
CA ASN A 373 5.86 -30.47 -3.69
C ASN A 373 6.57 -29.12 -3.67
N GLY A 374 6.89 -28.58 -2.49
CA GLY A 374 7.49 -27.26 -2.40
C GLY A 374 6.51 -26.09 -2.43
N CYS A 375 7.09 -24.90 -2.34
CA CYS A 375 6.43 -23.63 -2.64
C CYS A 375 7.27 -22.83 -3.64
N THR A 376 6.64 -21.86 -4.30
CA THR A 376 7.33 -20.93 -5.20
C THR A 376 6.87 -19.50 -4.98
N ARG A 377 7.76 -18.54 -5.27
CA ARG A 377 7.43 -17.11 -5.43
C ARG A 377 7.39 -16.80 -6.92
N ILE A 378 6.25 -16.28 -7.35
CA ILE A 378 6.05 -15.84 -8.74
C ILE A 378 5.54 -14.40 -8.74
N LEU A 379 5.52 -13.79 -9.94
CA LEU A 379 4.89 -12.49 -10.18
C LEU A 379 5.57 -11.33 -9.42
N TYR A 380 5.09 -10.10 -9.59
CA TYR A 380 5.66 -8.93 -8.91
C TYR A 380 5.37 -8.92 -7.42
N SER A 381 4.24 -9.50 -6.99
CA SER A 381 3.85 -9.52 -5.57
C SER A 381 4.72 -10.44 -4.72
N GLN A 382 5.38 -11.45 -5.32
CA GLN A 382 6.28 -12.37 -4.63
C GLN A 382 5.62 -13.16 -3.49
N VAL A 383 4.30 -13.32 -3.57
CA VAL A 383 3.52 -14.18 -2.68
C VAL A 383 3.94 -15.63 -2.89
N CYS A 384 4.13 -16.36 -1.79
CA CYS A 384 4.39 -17.79 -1.83
C CYS A 384 3.13 -18.57 -2.18
N SER A 385 3.26 -19.52 -3.10
CA SER A 385 2.20 -20.45 -3.47
C SER A 385 2.67 -21.88 -3.28
N VAL A 386 1.85 -22.71 -2.64
CA VAL A 386 2.08 -24.16 -2.54
C VAL A 386 1.95 -24.78 -3.92
N CYS A 387 2.90 -25.63 -4.26
CA CYS A 387 2.98 -26.23 -5.58
C CYS A 387 2.11 -27.49 -5.70
N SER A 388 1.46 -27.62 -6.85
CA SER A 388 0.80 -28.84 -7.28
C SER A 388 1.84 -29.87 -7.77
N PRO A 389 1.51 -31.16 -7.88
CA PRO A 389 2.45 -32.18 -8.40
C PRO A 389 2.93 -31.93 -9.83
N SER A 390 2.20 -31.12 -10.61
CA SER A 390 2.55 -30.71 -11.96
C SER A 390 3.51 -29.52 -12.02
N ASP A 391 3.72 -28.83 -10.91
CA ASP A 391 4.46 -27.58 -10.87
C ASP A 391 5.95 -27.88 -10.65
N ASN A 392 6.81 -27.13 -11.34
CA ASN A 392 8.26 -27.33 -11.26
C ASN A 392 8.86 -26.47 -10.14
N CYS A 393 8.56 -26.82 -8.89
CA CYS A 393 9.05 -26.10 -7.72
C CYS A 393 10.33 -26.72 -7.15
N ASP A 394 11.19 -25.86 -6.60
CA ASP A 394 12.44 -26.29 -5.98
C ASP A 394 12.17 -26.89 -4.59
N ILE A 395 12.26 -28.21 -4.48
CA ILE A 395 12.15 -28.95 -3.21
C ILE A 395 13.49 -29.14 -2.50
N SER A 396 14.61 -28.74 -3.12
CA SER A 396 15.96 -29.11 -2.67
C SER A 396 16.27 -28.61 -1.25
N SER A 397 15.84 -27.39 -0.93
CA SER A 397 16.07 -26.71 0.34
C SER A 397 15.22 -27.22 1.50
N GLN A 398 14.02 -27.74 1.22
CA GLN A 398 13.10 -28.26 2.25
C GLN A 398 13.66 -29.49 2.97
N THR A 399 14.57 -30.21 2.32
CA THR A 399 15.23 -31.39 2.92
C THR A 399 16.25 -31.02 4.01
N SER A 400 16.65 -29.75 4.11
CA SER A 400 17.72 -29.28 5.00
C SER A 400 17.29 -28.23 6.02
N PHE A 401 16.09 -27.66 5.86
CA PHE A 401 15.55 -26.61 6.72
C PHE A 401 14.33 -27.13 7.50
N SER A 402 14.25 -26.79 8.79
CA SER A 402 13.07 -27.06 9.62
C SER A 402 12.54 -25.73 10.15
N PHE A 403 11.29 -25.42 9.80
CA PHE A 403 10.63 -24.23 10.31
C PHE A 403 10.34 -24.38 11.81
N PRO A 404 10.66 -23.38 12.65
CA PRO A 404 10.47 -23.48 14.09
C PRO A 404 8.98 -23.50 14.47
N ASP A 405 8.65 -24.20 15.57
CA ASP A 405 7.29 -24.18 16.12
C ASP A 405 7.05 -22.91 16.94
N LEU A 406 6.65 -21.84 16.24
CA LEU A 406 6.37 -20.53 16.83
C LEU A 406 5.21 -20.58 17.83
N LYS A 407 5.23 -19.68 18.82
CA LYS A 407 4.23 -19.54 19.88
C LYS A 407 3.46 -18.22 19.75
N LEU A 408 2.17 -18.28 20.08
CA LEU A 408 1.32 -17.11 20.22
C LEU A 408 1.66 -16.32 21.50
N PRO A 409 1.30 -15.03 21.58
CA PRO A 409 1.52 -14.24 22.79
C PRO A 409 0.76 -14.83 23.97
N THR A 410 1.37 -14.82 25.16
CA THR A 410 0.71 -15.33 26.38
C THR A 410 -0.29 -14.31 26.93
N ASP A 411 -1.54 -14.74 27.13
CA ASP A 411 -2.60 -13.93 27.75
C ASP A 411 -2.21 -13.56 29.20
N LYS A 412 -1.68 -12.36 29.41
CA LYS A 412 -1.43 -11.81 30.76
C LYS A 412 -2.73 -11.60 31.56
N SER A 413 -3.90 -11.69 30.92
CA SER A 413 -5.23 -11.46 31.52
C SER A 413 -5.82 -12.67 32.26
N LYS A 414 -5.30 -13.89 32.10
CA LYS A 414 -5.82 -15.09 32.80
C LYS A 414 -5.09 -15.45 34.10
N LYS A 415 -4.02 -14.74 34.47
CA LYS A 415 -3.37 -14.90 35.79
C LYS A 415 -4.00 -14.01 36.86
N LYS A 416 -5.29 -14.19 37.14
CA LYS A 416 -5.90 -13.73 38.40
C LYS A 416 -7.22 -14.46 38.68
N SER A 417 -7.12 -15.71 39.13
CA SER A 417 -7.94 -16.29 40.21
C SER A 417 -7.80 -17.82 40.23
N SER A 418 -6.80 -18.33 40.94
CA SER A 418 -7.05 -19.48 41.82
C SER A 418 -6.36 -19.20 43.14
N ARG A 419 -7.16 -18.77 44.12
CA ARG A 419 -6.79 -18.90 45.52
C ARG A 419 -6.85 -20.37 45.86
N ASP A 420 -5.88 -20.80 46.66
CA ASP A 420 -5.81 -22.10 47.31
C ASP A 420 -7.18 -22.54 47.88
N VAL A 421 -7.67 -23.67 47.39
CA VAL A 421 -8.58 -24.52 48.15
C VAL A 421 -7.96 -25.92 48.16
N LYS A 422 -7.38 -26.27 49.31
CA LYS A 422 -7.10 -27.66 49.66
C LYS A 422 -8.42 -28.41 49.71
N GLY A 423 -8.57 -29.41 48.85
CA GLY A 423 -9.71 -30.32 48.84
C GLY A 423 -9.29 -31.64 48.21
N ASP A 424 -9.33 -32.69 49.02
CA ASP A 424 -8.85 -34.04 48.81
C ASP A 424 -9.70 -34.86 47.81
N GLY A 425 -9.05 -35.80 47.12
CA GLY A 425 -9.64 -37.02 46.57
C GLY A 425 -10.54 -36.96 45.33
N THR A 426 -10.01 -37.44 44.19
CA THR A 426 -10.39 -38.70 43.51
C THR A 426 -10.27 -38.59 41.97
N MET A 427 -9.62 -39.59 41.37
CA MET A 427 -9.40 -39.78 39.94
C MET A 427 -10.68 -39.76 39.08
N SER A 428 -10.61 -39.10 37.92
CA SER A 428 -11.13 -39.69 36.67
C SER A 428 -10.39 -39.16 35.44
N LYS A 429 -10.13 -40.06 34.50
CA LYS A 429 -9.34 -39.90 33.27
C LYS A 429 -10.14 -39.25 32.14
N ASN A 430 -9.38 -38.63 31.23
CA ASN A 430 -9.65 -38.38 29.81
C ASN A 430 -10.94 -37.61 29.43
N MET A 431 -10.74 -36.39 28.92
CA MET A 431 -11.59 -35.85 27.87
C MET A 431 -10.75 -35.64 26.60
N ASN A 432 -11.24 -36.28 25.53
CA ASN A 432 -10.73 -36.25 24.17
C ASN A 432 -10.82 -34.84 23.59
N PHE A 433 -9.75 -34.40 22.94
CA PHE A 433 -9.79 -33.34 21.94
C PHE A 433 -10.15 -34.01 20.61
N GLU A 434 -11.38 -33.81 20.13
CA GLU A 434 -11.84 -34.38 18.88
C GLU A 434 -11.08 -33.76 17.70
N ARG A 435 -10.56 -34.67 16.88
CA ARG A 435 -9.79 -34.46 15.67
C ARG A 435 -10.79 -34.44 14.51
N ALA A 436 -11.06 -33.29 13.90
CA ALA A 436 -11.86 -33.23 12.68
C ALA A 436 -10.95 -33.48 11.47
N THR A 437 -10.85 -34.74 11.08
CA THR A 437 -10.32 -35.19 9.79
C THR A 437 -11.35 -34.91 8.68
N ALA A 438 -10.88 -34.28 7.60
CA ALA A 438 -11.58 -34.15 6.33
C ALA A 438 -11.82 -35.53 5.69
N LEU A 439 -13.05 -35.78 5.23
CA LEU A 439 -13.33 -36.76 4.17
C LEU A 439 -14.43 -36.23 3.25
N SER A 440 -14.11 -36.33 1.96
CA SER A 440 -14.93 -36.05 0.78
C SER A 440 -16.11 -37.04 0.64
N ARG A 441 -17.30 -36.52 0.33
CA ARG A 441 -18.12 -36.88 -0.86
C ARG A 441 -19.50 -36.20 -0.87
N ASP A 442 -19.74 -35.52 -1.99
CA ASP A 442 -20.99 -35.27 -2.74
C ASP A 442 -22.36 -35.39 -2.03
N ASN A 443 -23.10 -34.27 -2.00
CA ASN A 443 -24.37 -34.17 -2.72
C ASN A 443 -24.88 -32.73 -2.82
N ASN A 444 -25.29 -32.39 -4.04
CA ASN A 444 -26.10 -31.25 -4.48
C ASN A 444 -27.11 -30.74 -3.45
N HIS A 445 -27.05 -29.44 -3.15
CA HIS A 445 -28.22 -28.57 -3.19
C HIS A 445 -27.81 -27.11 -3.41
N ASN A 446 -28.45 -26.50 -4.40
CA ASN A 446 -28.34 -25.08 -4.78
C ASN A 446 -28.65 -24.15 -3.62
N GLU A 447 -27.68 -23.35 -3.18
CA GLU A 447 -27.90 -21.98 -2.68
C GLU A 447 -26.76 -21.10 -3.20
N SER A 448 -27.06 -20.35 -4.26
CA SER A 448 -26.24 -19.28 -4.79
C SER A 448 -26.55 -18.01 -4.00
N GLU A 449 -25.86 -17.77 -2.89
CA GLU A 449 -25.84 -16.45 -2.27
C GLU A 449 -24.64 -15.65 -2.80
N SER A 450 -24.95 -14.82 -3.79
CA SER A 450 -24.08 -13.75 -4.24
C SER A 450 -23.89 -12.74 -3.10
N MET A 451 -22.70 -12.67 -2.50
CA MET A 451 -22.28 -11.49 -1.74
C MET A 451 -21.79 -10.39 -2.71
N ALA A 452 -22.67 -10.04 -3.66
CA ALA A 452 -22.67 -8.77 -4.34
C ALA A 452 -23.62 -7.86 -3.56
N GLY A 453 -23.09 -7.14 -2.56
CA GLY A 453 -23.92 -6.23 -1.76
C GLY A 453 -23.45 -6.03 -0.34
N ILE A 454 -22.23 -5.54 -0.15
CA ILE A 454 -21.99 -4.69 1.02
C ILE A 454 -22.18 -3.26 0.55
N HIS A 455 -23.26 -2.65 1.04
CA HIS A 455 -23.54 -1.24 0.92
C HIS A 455 -22.26 -0.43 1.19
N SER A 456 -21.72 0.20 0.14
CA SER A 456 -20.88 1.37 0.31
C SER A 456 -21.74 2.42 1.00
N ALA A 457 -21.57 2.53 2.32
CA ALA A 457 -22.08 3.66 3.05
C ALA A 457 -21.47 4.92 2.40
N ARG A 458 -22.35 5.79 1.91
CA ARG A 458 -21.99 7.09 1.36
C ARG A 458 -21.11 7.82 2.37
N TYR A 459 -19.83 7.93 2.07
CA TYR A 459 -19.01 9.03 2.54
C TYR A 459 -18.19 9.54 1.36
N SER A 460 -18.63 10.67 0.83
CA SER A 460 -17.92 11.45 -0.15
C SER A 460 -16.63 11.98 0.51
N ASP A 461 -15.48 11.44 0.12
CA ASP A 461 -14.18 12.06 0.37
C ASP A 461 -14.02 13.28 -0.54
N ASN A 462 -14.69 14.36 -0.16
CA ASN A 462 -14.29 15.72 -0.50
C ASN A 462 -13.68 16.33 0.76
N TYR A 463 -12.39 16.11 0.98
CA TYR A 463 -11.60 16.99 1.84
C TYR A 463 -10.33 17.40 1.10
N ILE A 464 -10.50 18.43 0.27
CA ILE A 464 -9.42 19.35 -0.05
C ILE A 464 -9.13 20.10 1.25
N GLY A 465 -7.96 19.91 1.82
CA GLY A 465 -7.51 20.71 2.97
C GLY A 465 -7.31 22.16 2.53
N GLU A 466 -8.29 23.02 2.78
CA GLU A 466 -8.07 24.46 2.87
C GLU A 466 -7.39 24.76 4.21
N PHE A 467 -6.06 24.95 4.18
CA PHE A 467 -5.35 25.62 5.26
C PHE A 467 -5.58 27.14 5.07
N SER A 468 -6.47 27.72 5.88
CA SER A 468 -6.53 29.17 6.03
C SER A 468 -5.52 29.61 7.09
N GLU A 469 -4.60 30.47 6.67
CA GLU A 469 -3.65 31.17 7.54
C GLU A 469 -4.42 32.09 8.50
N SER A 470 -4.18 31.96 9.81
CA SER A 470 -4.51 33.02 10.77
C SER A 470 -3.22 33.68 11.22
N HIS A 471 -2.89 34.79 10.56
CA HIS A 471 -2.01 35.79 11.14
C HIS A 471 -2.76 36.48 12.29
N THR A 472 -2.17 36.43 13.47
CA THR A 472 -2.59 37.19 14.63
C THR A 472 -2.05 38.61 14.49
N ASP A 473 -2.95 39.60 14.44
CA ASP A 473 -2.57 40.97 14.74
C ASP A 473 -3.61 41.69 15.59
N ASN A 474 -3.08 42.33 16.63
CA ASN A 474 -3.77 43.06 17.68
C ASN A 474 -4.32 44.41 17.16
N LYS A 475 -5.61 44.71 17.42
CA LYS A 475 -6.09 45.80 18.31
C LYS A 475 -7.58 46.16 18.11
N PRO A 476 -8.22 46.80 19.11
CA PRO A 476 -9.67 46.81 19.29
C PRO A 476 -10.34 48.15 18.90
N GLY A 477 -11.67 48.12 18.71
CA GLY A 477 -12.50 49.28 19.06
C GLY A 477 -13.78 49.51 18.25
N TYR A 478 -14.88 49.53 19.00
CA TYR A 478 -16.13 50.31 18.78
C TYR A 478 -17.27 49.73 17.90
N ARG A 479 -18.38 49.39 18.62
CA ARG A 479 -19.76 49.96 18.56
C ARG A 479 -20.34 50.31 17.18
N THR A 480 -21.63 50.16 16.86
CA THR A 480 -22.89 49.60 17.37
C THR A 480 -23.93 49.96 16.28
N GLU A 481 -25.06 49.24 16.22
CA GLU A 481 -26.36 49.68 15.63
C GLU A 481 -26.40 49.88 14.09
N THR A 482 -27.49 49.73 13.34
CA THR A 482 -28.87 49.22 13.51
C THR A 482 -29.46 49.16 12.10
N GLU A 483 -30.44 48.26 11.93
CA GLU A 483 -31.49 48.14 10.89
C GLU A 483 -31.65 49.27 9.85
N LEU A 484 -31.98 48.91 8.59
CA LEU A 484 -33.33 49.10 8.03
C LEU A 484 -33.43 48.71 6.53
N ARG A 485 -34.39 47.82 6.26
CA ARG A 485 -35.42 47.80 5.19
C ARG A 485 -35.04 48.32 3.79
N SER A 486 -35.06 47.45 2.77
CA SER A 486 -36.23 46.97 1.99
C SER A 486 -36.72 47.92 0.87
N SER A 487 -36.75 47.33 -0.32
CA SER A 487 -37.84 47.36 -1.31
C SER A 487 -37.82 48.35 -2.47
N SER A 488 -38.25 47.75 -3.60
CA SER A 488 -38.94 48.30 -4.78
C SER A 488 -38.04 48.85 -5.90
N ALA A 489 -37.97 48.26 -7.10
CA ALA A 489 -38.95 47.80 -8.10
C ALA A 489 -38.97 48.74 -9.32
N SER A 490 -38.45 48.22 -10.44
CA SER A 490 -38.93 48.25 -11.83
C SER A 490 -39.63 49.47 -12.46
N ILE A 491 -39.32 49.61 -13.77
CA ILE A 491 -40.09 50.12 -14.93
C ILE A 491 -39.65 51.49 -15.52
N ILE A 492 -39.33 51.47 -16.83
CA ILE A 492 -39.71 52.36 -17.98
C ILE A 492 -38.56 52.27 -19.03
N LYS A 493 -38.67 51.45 -20.09
CA LYS A 493 -39.24 51.66 -21.45
C LYS A 493 -38.41 52.53 -22.44
N ASN A 494 -38.13 51.87 -23.57
CA ASN A 494 -38.16 52.33 -24.98
C ASN A 494 -36.91 52.92 -25.69
N SER A 495 -36.40 52.08 -26.60
CA SER A 495 -36.24 52.27 -28.06
C SER A 495 -35.36 53.38 -28.63
N ILE A 496 -34.31 52.97 -29.35
CA ILE A 496 -33.89 53.56 -30.63
C ILE A 496 -33.67 52.44 -31.66
N VAL A 497 -34.27 52.65 -32.84
CA VAL A 497 -34.21 51.86 -34.06
C VAL A 497 -33.07 52.37 -34.94
N GLY A 498 -32.38 51.48 -35.67
CA GLY A 498 -31.50 51.87 -36.78
C GLY A 498 -30.73 50.70 -37.38
N ALA A 499 -31.18 50.23 -38.55
CA ALA A 499 -30.70 49.06 -39.29
C ALA A 499 -29.53 49.37 -40.27
N PHE A 500 -28.82 48.33 -40.72
CA PHE A 500 -28.22 48.03 -42.07
C PHE A 500 -27.10 46.96 -41.87
N ILE A 501 -27.19 45.66 -42.24
CA ILE A 501 -27.15 44.99 -43.59
C ILE A 501 -25.89 45.41 -44.39
N VAL A 502 -24.97 44.59 -44.97
CA VAL A 502 -24.77 43.14 -45.23
C VAL A 502 -23.35 42.90 -45.82
N LEU A 503 -22.82 41.66 -45.69
CA LEU A 503 -21.79 40.88 -46.45
C LEU A 503 -20.73 41.54 -47.38
N VAL A 504 -19.48 41.01 -47.40
CA VAL A 504 -18.93 39.99 -48.35
C VAL A 504 -17.40 39.88 -48.22
N ALA A 505 -16.93 38.65 -48.45
CA ALA A 505 -15.60 38.06 -48.46
C ALA A 505 -14.52 38.62 -49.45
N SER A 506 -13.28 38.19 -49.15
CA SER A 506 -12.16 37.81 -50.03
C SER A 506 -11.48 38.82 -50.95
N CYS A 507 -10.16 38.98 -50.75
CA CYS A 507 -9.19 39.09 -51.85
C CYS A 507 -7.82 38.52 -51.47
N LEU A 508 -7.22 37.87 -52.45
CA LEU A 508 -5.94 37.17 -52.51
C LEU A 508 -4.72 38.10 -52.33
N LEU A 509 -3.65 37.53 -51.75
CA LEU A 509 -2.31 37.43 -52.36
C LEU A 509 -1.53 36.28 -51.73
#